data_AF-A0A4V3XCY9-F1
#
_entry.id   AF-A0A4V3XCY9-F1
#
_cell.length_a   1.000
_cell.length_b   1.000
_cell.length_c   1.000
_cell.angle_alpha   90.00
_cell.angle_beta   90.00
_cell.angle_gamma   90.00
#
_symmetry.space_group_name_H-M   'P 1'
#
loop_
_entity.id
_entity.type
_entity.pdbx_description
1 polymer ?
#
loop_
_entity_poly.entity_id
_entity_poly.type
_entity_poly.pdbx_seq_one_letter_code
_entity_poly.pdbx_strand_id
1 'polypeptide(L)' 'MSSVNVDFTNTGNEITMVLITDQSGRSTGPLIIRPNQIVRHAVPLFNIVSLTYTRGRFEQYASQSFTKNETIDVNKYFV' A
#
# COMPACT_ATOMS: atom_id res chain seq x y z
N MET A 1 12.94 -8.24 -13.84
CA MET A 1 13.00 -7.74 -12.45
C MET A 1 12.19 -8.68 -11.57
N SER A 2 12.71 -9.09 -10.41
CA SER A 2 11.94 -9.85 -9.42
C SER A 2 10.96 -8.93 -8.69
N SER A 3 9.74 -9.41 -8.45
CA SER A 3 8.71 -8.70 -7.71
C SER A 3 8.15 -9.62 -6.62
N VAL A 4 7.54 -9.01 -5.60
CA VAL A 4 6.79 -9.72 -4.56
C VAL A 4 5.37 -9.18 -4.50
N ASN A 5 4.45 -10.05 -4.13
CA ASN A 5 3.05 -9.70 -3.97
C ASN A 5 2.81 -9.15 -2.56
N VAL A 6 2.24 -7.96 -2.50
CA VAL A 6 1.77 -7.34 -1.26
C VAL A 6 0.25 -7.31 -1.30
N ASP A 7 -0.36 -7.93 -0.30
CA ASP A 7 -1.79 -7.94 -0.09
C ASP A 7 -2.18 -6.80 0.85
N PHE A 8 -2.80 -5.76 0.31
CA PHE A 8 -3.36 -4.68 1.10
C PHE A 8 -4.77 -5.03 1.53
N THR A 9 -4.97 -5.16 2.83
CA THR A 9 -6.24 -5.47 3.48
C THR A 9 -6.76 -4.23 4.19
N ASN A 10 -8.08 -4.12 4.36
CA ASN A 10 -8.68 -3.03 5.11
C ASN A 10 -9.68 -3.59 6.13
N THR A 11 -9.23 -3.73 7.37
CA THR A 11 -10.06 -4.16 8.50
C THR A 11 -10.92 -3.03 9.09
N GLY A 12 -10.74 -1.81 8.60
CA GLY A 12 -11.51 -0.64 9.01
C GLY A 12 -12.83 -0.50 8.25
N ASN A 13 -13.60 0.52 8.64
CA ASN A 13 -14.95 0.79 8.10
C ASN A 13 -14.97 1.85 6.98
N GLU A 14 -13.84 2.46 6.68
CA GLU A 14 -13.73 3.51 5.66
C GLU A 14 -12.89 3.04 4.46
N ILE A 15 -13.18 3.60 3.28
CA ILE A 15 -12.38 3.34 2.08
C ILE A 15 -10.99 3.96 2.28
N THR A 16 -9.95 3.17 2.01
CA THR A 16 -8.57 3.65 2.03
C THR A 16 -7.97 3.52 0.63
N MET A 17 -7.34 4.60 0.17
CA MET A 17 -6.59 4.63 -1.08
C MET A 17 -5.11 4.47 -0.77
N VAL A 18 -4.39 3.68 -1.55
CA VAL A 18 -2.94 3.51 -1.44
C VAL A 18 -2.27 3.89 -2.73
N LEU A 19 -1.34 4.83 -2.66
CA LEU A 19 -0.44 5.18 -3.75
C LEU A 19 0.95 4.62 -3.43
N ILE A 20 1.50 3.85 -4.37
CA ILE A 20 2.84 3.27 -4.24
C ILE A 20 3.75 4.00 -5.22
N THR A 21 4.81 4.62 -4.71
CA THR A 21 5.79 5.37 -5.49
C THR A 21 7.17 4.74 -5.35
N ASP A 22 7.80 4.42 -6.47
CA ASP A 22 9.15 3.85 -6.48
C ASP A 22 10.25 4.91 -6.24
N GLN A 23 11.49 4.46 -6.12
CA GLN A 23 12.65 5.34 -5.90
C GLN A 23 12.92 6.30 -7.06
N SER A 24 12.39 6.01 -8.25
CA SER A 24 12.49 6.89 -9.43
C SER A 24 11.37 7.94 -9.45
N GLY A 25 10.51 7.98 -8.42
CA GLY A 25 9.36 8.87 -8.35
C GLY A 25 8.18 8.42 -9.21
N ARG A 26 8.20 7.20 -9.76
CA ARG A 26 7.07 6.68 -10.54
C ARG A 26 6.04 6.10 -9.60
N SER A 27 4.85 6.67 -9.65
CA SER A 27 3.71 6.16 -8.91
C SER A 27 2.91 5.16 -9.74
N THR A 28 2.44 4.13 -9.07
CA THR A 28 1.35 3.30 -9.60
C THR A 28 0.03 4.07 -9.56
N GLY A 29 -0.98 3.59 -10.28
CA GLY A 29 -2.34 4.12 -10.10
C GLY A 29 -2.84 3.87 -8.67
N PRO A 30 -3.74 4.72 -8.14
CA PRO A 30 -4.24 4.56 -6.78
C PRO A 30 -4.97 3.22 -6.60
N LEU A 31 -4.57 2.47 -5.59
CA LEU A 31 -5.25 1.23 -5.18
C LEU A 31 -6.37 1.59 -4.21
N ILE A 32 -7.62 1.32 -4.59
CA ILE A 32 -8.79 1.58 -3.75
C ILE A 32 -9.14 0.31 -2.98
N ILE A 33 -9.05 0.35 -1.66
CA ILE A 33 -9.30 -0.79 -0.77
C ILE A 33 -10.53 -0.48 0.10
N ARG A 34 -11.65 -1.10 -0.24
CA ARG A 34 -12.91 -0.95 0.51
C ARG A 34 -12.85 -1.73 1.83
N PRO A 35 -13.73 -1.43 2.81
CA PRO A 35 -13.87 -2.23 4.02
C PRO A 35 -14.00 -3.72 3.73
N ASN A 36 -13.28 -4.55 4.48
CA ASN A 36 -13.23 -6.01 4.34
C ASN A 36 -12.73 -6.52 2.97
N GLN A 37 -12.05 -5.66 2.20
CA GLN A 37 -11.46 -6.04 0.91
C GLN A 37 -9.95 -6.33 1.05
N ILE A 38 -9.47 -7.22 0.19
CA ILE A 38 -8.05 -7.48 -0.05
C ILE A 38 -7.72 -7.09 -1.49
N VAL A 39 -6.68 -6.28 -1.69
CA VAL A 39 -6.16 -5.90 -3.00
C VAL A 39 -4.68 -6.30 -3.07
N ARG A 40 -4.35 -7.14 -4.05
CA ARG A 40 -2.97 -7.59 -4.29
C ARG A 40 -2.28 -6.65 -5.27
N HIS A 41 -1.04 -6.26 -4.97
CA HIS A 41 -0.19 -5.52 -5.88
C HIS A 41 1.23 -6.07 -5.89
N ALA A 42 1.84 -6.15 -7.08
CA ALA A 42 3.22 -6.59 -7.23
C ALA A 42 4.17 -5.39 -7.10
N VAL A 43 5.07 -5.43 -6.12
CA VAL A 43 6.10 -4.40 -5.91
C VAL A 43 7.48 -4.94 -6.23
N PRO A 44 8.43 -4.11 -6.69
CA PRO A 44 9.79 -4.56 -6.96
C PRO A 44 10.47 -5.08 -5.68
N LEU A 45 11.10 -6.25 -5.78
CA LEU A 45 11.85 -6.87 -4.67
C LEU A 45 13.05 -6.00 -4.28
N PHE A 46 13.34 -5.89 -2.99
CA PHE A 46 14.48 -5.17 -2.40
C PHE A 46 14.54 -3.65 -2.65
N ASN A 47 13.58 -3.07 -3.37
CA ASN A 47 13.46 -1.62 -3.48
C ASN A 47 12.62 -1.06 -2.34
N ILE A 48 13.10 0.04 -1.75
CA ILE A 48 12.27 0.85 -0.85
C ILE A 48 11.25 1.57 -1.72
N VAL A 49 9.97 1.42 -1.39
CA VAL A 49 8.88 2.20 -2.00
C VAL A 49 8.26 3.10 -0.95
N SER A 50 7.79 4.26 -1.40
CA SER A 50 6.97 5.17 -0.59
C SER A 50 5.51 4.80 -0.76
N LEU A 51 4.79 4.72 0.35
CA LEU A 51 3.38 4.37 0.45
C LEU A 51 2.62 5.57 1.02
N THR A 52 1.69 6.11 0.25
CA THR A 52 0.77 7.15 0.71
C THR A 52 -0.60 6.53 0.89
N TYR A 53 -1.09 6.53 2.12
CA TYR A 53 -2.42 6.08 2.48
C TYR A 53 -3.33 7.29 2.63
N THR A 54 -4.46 7.31 1.91
CA THR A 54 -5.45 8.39 2.00
C THR A 54 -6.79 7.83 2.45
N ARG A 55 -7.37 8.44 3.48
CA ARG A 55 -8.71 8.11 4.00
C ARG A 55 -9.48 9.41 4.24
N GLY A 56 -10.52 9.63 3.43
CA GLY A 56 -11.26 10.90 3.45
C GLY A 56 -10.34 12.09 3.15
N ARG A 57 -10.08 12.93 4.17
CA ARG A 57 -9.18 14.11 4.09
C ARG A 57 -7.83 13.89 4.76
N PHE A 58 -7.58 12.71 5.31
CA PHE A 58 -6.36 12.40 6.04
C PHE A 58 -5.40 11.61 5.15
N GLU A 59 -4.13 12.00 5.18
CA GLU A 59 -3.03 11.30 4.51
C GLU A 59 -2.00 10.83 5.53
N GLN A 60 -1.48 9.63 5.29
CA GLN A 60 -0.44 8.99 6.09
C GLN A 60 0.64 8.45 5.17
N TYR A 61 1.90 8.60 5.57
CA TYR A 61 3.04 8.26 4.74
C TYR A 61 3.89 7.20 5.42
N ALA A 62 4.30 6.19 4.68
CA ALA A 62 5.25 5.18 5.12
C ALA A 62 6.25 4.86 4.01
N SER A 63 7.40 4.30 4.39
CA SER A 63 8.37 3.77 3.43
C SER A 63 8.77 2.38 3.86
N GLN A 64 8.77 1.43 2.92
CA GLN A 64 9.06 0.04 3.23
C GLN A 64 9.77 -0.64 2.06
N SER A 65 10.69 -1.55 2.38
CA SER A 65 11.25 -2.49 1.41
C SER A 65 10.58 -3.85 1.57
N PHE A 66 10.29 -4.48 0.45
CA PHE A 66 9.62 -5.78 0.42
C PHE A 66 10.59 -6.86 -0.05
N THR A 67 10.79 -7.87 0.79
CA THR A 67 11.73 -8.98 0.54
C THR A 67 11.04 -10.33 0.35
N LYS A 68 9.74 -10.39 0.67
CA LYS A 68 8.87 -11.56 0.53
C LYS A 68 7.43 -11.10 0.33
N ASN A 69 6.55 -12.03 -0.05
CA ASN A 69 5.12 -11.73 -0.08
C ASN A 69 4.65 -11.40 1.34
N GLU A 70 3.83 -10.36 1.49
CA GLU A 70 3.32 -9.94 2.79
C GLU A 70 1.92 -9.36 2.70
N THR A 71 1.29 -9.23 3.86
CA THR A 71 -0.03 -8.62 4.02
C THR A 71 0.10 -7.37 4.88
N ILE A 72 -0.43 -6.26 4.38
CA ILE A 72 -0.51 -4.99 5.10
C ILE A 72 -1.98 -4.69 5.38
N ASP A 73 -2.34 -4.53 6.64
CA ASP A 73 -3.60 -3.87 6.99
C ASP A 73 -3.41 -2.35 6.92
N VAL A 74 -4.13 -1.70 6.01
CA VAL A 74 -4.07 -0.25 5.83
C VAL A 74 -4.69 0.52 6.98
N ASN A 75 -5.53 -0.14 7.79
CA ASN A 75 -6.17 0.50 8.93
C ASN A 75 -5.18 0.83 10.05
N LYS A 76 -4.06 0.10 10.16
CA LYS A 76 -3.04 0.32 11.20
C LYS A 76 -2.38 1.71 11.14
N TYR A 77 -2.53 2.44 10.03
CA TYR A 77 -1.94 3.76 9.83
C TYR A 77 -2.88 4.92 10.24
N PHE A 78 -4.12 4.63 10.59
CA PHE A 78 -5.12 5.63 10.98
C PHE A 78 -5.63 5.29 12.39
N VAL A 79 -4.86 5.69 13.40
CA VAL A 79 -5.20 5.59 14.84
C VAL A 79 -5.90 6.86 15.28
#